data_AF-A0A6N2MEP6-F1
#
_entry.id   AF-A0A6N2MEP6-F1
#
_cell.length_a   1.000
_cell.length_b   1.000
_cell.length_c   1.000
_cell.angle_alpha   90.00
_cell.angle_beta   90.00
_cell.angle_gamma   90.00
#
_symmetry.space_group_name_H-M   'P 1'
#
loop_
_entity.id
_entity.type
_entity.pdbx_description
1 polymer ?
#
loop_
_entity_poly.entity_id
_entity_poly.type
_entity_poly.pdbx_seq_one_letter_code
_entity_poly.pdbx_strand_id
1 'polypeptide(L)' 'MRGITENSVTDIFEHIKNTQERAFVLKVSALEIYNESVIDLLNRESGHLRLLDDPENHVEKLVEEVH' A
#
# COMPACT_ATOMS: atom_id res chain seq x y z
N MET A 1 8.35 -15.20 17.25
CA MET A 1 7.14 -14.36 17.15
C MET A 1 7.30 -13.53 15.90
N ARG A 2 6.45 -13.72 14.89
CA ARG A 2 6.48 -12.94 13.64
C ARG A 2 5.76 -11.60 13.85
N GLY A 3 6.15 -10.59 13.09
CA GLY A 3 5.51 -9.27 13.15
C GLY A 3 4.07 -9.29 12.62
N ILE A 4 3.27 -8.28 12.95
CA ILE A 4 1.89 -8.16 12.45
C ILE A 4 1.86 -8.18 10.92
N THR A 5 2.73 -7.40 10.26
CA THR A 5 2.83 -7.35 8.80
C THR A 5 3.07 -8.73 8.19
N GLU A 6 4.02 -9.51 8.75
CA GLU A 6 4.35 -10.85 8.24
C GLU A 6 3.18 -11.82 8.38
N ASN A 7 2.46 -11.75 9.51
CA ASN A 7 1.27 -12.59 9.73
C ASN A 7 0.14 -12.20 8.77
N SER A 8 -0.16 -10.90 8.65
CA SER A 8 -1.21 -10.41 7.74
C SER A 8 -0.93 -10.75 6.28
N VAL A 9 0.33 -10.60 5.83
CA VAL A 9 0.72 -10.97 4.46
C VAL A 9 0.55 -12.48 4.24
N THR A 10 0.94 -13.31 5.21
CA THR A 10 0.76 -14.77 5.12
C THR A 10 -0.71 -15.13 4.93
N ASP A 11 -1.60 -14.57 5.77
CA ASP A 11 -3.03 -14.87 5.72
C ASP A 11 -3.68 -14.41 4.40
N ILE A 12 -3.29 -13.24 3.88
CA ILE A 12 -3.79 -12.72 2.59
C ILE A 12 -3.42 -13.66 1.45
N PHE A 13 -2.14 -14.07 1.35
CA PHE A 13 -1.70 -14.97 0.28
C PHE A 13 -2.28 -16.37 0.41
N GLU A 14 -2.48 -16.87 1.63
CA GLU A 14 -3.18 -18.14 1.86
C GLU A 14 -4.64 -18.07 1.40
N HIS A 15 -5.34 -16.97 1.67
CA HIS A 15 -6.70 -16.76 1.17
C HIS A 15 -6.75 -16.75 -0.35
N ILE A 16 -5.91 -15.94 -1.00
CA ILE A 16 -5.83 -15.86 -2.48
C ILE A 16 -5.59 -17.24 -3.09
N LYS A 17 -4.65 -18.01 -2.55
CA LYS A 17 -4.33 -19.36 -3.03
C LYS A 17 -5.52 -20.32 -2.94
N ASN A 18 -6.36 -20.17 -1.92
CA ASN A 18 -7.51 -21.05 -1.65
C ASN A 18 -8.79 -20.62 -2.38
N THR A 19 -8.81 -19.45 -3.02
CA THR A 19 -9.97 -18.86 -3.71
C THR A 19 -9.71 -18.77 -5.22
N GLN A 20 -9.62 -19.93 -5.88
CA GLN A 20 -9.25 -20.04 -7.29
C GLN A 20 -10.32 -19.51 -8.27
N GLU A 21 -11.55 -19.28 -7.79
CA GLU A 21 -12.66 -18.75 -8.58
C GLU A 21 -12.61 -17.23 -8.77
N ARG A 22 -11.64 -16.54 -8.16
CA ARG A 22 -11.44 -15.09 -8.27
C ARG A 22 -10.03 -14.76 -8.74
N ALA A 23 -9.91 -13.68 -9.49
CA ALA A 23 -8.63 -13.04 -9.78
C ALA A 23 -8.41 -11.90 -8.78
N PHE A 24 -7.21 -11.82 -8.23
CA PHE A 24 -6.81 -10.79 -7.29
C PHE A 24 -5.65 -9.99 -7.88
N VAL A 25 -5.59 -8.70 -7.56
CA VAL A 25 -4.45 -7.82 -7.81
C VAL A 25 -4.08 -7.22 -6.47
N LEU A 26 -2.85 -7.45 -6.01
CA LEU A 26 -2.37 -6.84 -4.78
C LEU A 26 -1.64 -5.55 -5.12
N LYS A 27 -2.02 -4.46 -4.45
CA LYS A 27 -1.37 -3.16 -4.57
C LYS A 27 -0.88 -2.75 -3.20
N VAL A 28 0.39 -2.38 -3.09
CA VAL A 28 1.01 -1.94 -1.83
C VAL A 28 1.61 -0.56 -2.01
N SER A 29 1.25 0.35 -1.12
CA SER A 29 1.86 1.67 -0.98
C SER A 29 2.44 1.81 0.42
N ALA A 30 3.54 2.56 0.56
CA ALA A 30 4.09 2.93 1.86
C ALA A 30 4.34 4.43 1.90
N LEU A 31 3.90 5.08 2.97
CA LEU A 31 4.09 6.52 3.19
C LEU A 31 4.50 6.81 4.63
N GLU A 32 5.15 7.95 4.80
CA GLU A 32 5.51 8.52 6.09
C GLU A 32 4.82 9.88 6.24
N ILE A 33 4.26 10.14 7.41
CA ILE A 33 3.75 11.47 7.79
C ILE A 33 4.64 11.99 8.90
N TYR A 34 5.46 12.98 8.58
CA TYR A 34 6.37 13.61 9.52
C TYR A 34 6.31 15.11 9.40
N ASN A 35 6.08 15.82 10.50
CA ASN A 35 5.94 17.28 10.51
C ASN A 35 4.97 17.79 9.42
N GLU A 36 3.77 17.16 9.37
CA GLU A 36 2.71 17.46 8.40
C GLU A 36 3.09 17.25 6.93
N SER A 37 4.24 16.62 6.67
CA SER A 37 4.69 16.26 5.34
C SER A 37 4.40 14.81 5.04
N VAL A 38 3.68 14.56 3.95
CA VAL A 38 3.47 13.20 3.42
C VAL A 38 4.61 12.89 2.46
N ILE A 39 5.35 11.81 2.74
CA ILE A 39 6.47 11.35 1.91
C ILE A 39 6.18 9.93 1.44
N ASP A 40 6.35 9.70 0.13
CA ASP A 40 6.34 8.37 -0.44
C ASP A 40 7.60 7.60 0.00
N LEU A 41 7.42 6.44 0.63
CA LEU A 41 8.53 5.58 1.05
C LEU A 41 9.02 4.65 -0.06
N LEU A 42 8.22 4.42 -1.10
CA LEU A 42 8.59 3.64 -2.29
C LEU A 42 9.26 4.51 -3.34
N ASN A 43 8.98 5.82 -3.36
CA ASN A 43 9.66 6.80 -4.20
C ASN A 43 9.95 8.11 -3.47
N ARG A 44 11.05 8.16 -2.71
CA ARG A 44 11.43 9.35 -1.93
C ARG A 44 11.79 10.58 -2.79
N GLU A 45 12.00 10.41 -4.10
CA GLU A 45 12.27 11.51 -5.04
C GLU A 45 11.00 12.25 -5.46
N SER A 46 9.82 11.71 -5.15
CA SER A 46 8.52 12.35 -5.43
C SER A 46 8.30 13.66 -4.67
N GLY A 47 9.07 13.91 -3.59
CA GLY A 47 8.91 15.06 -2.72
C GLY A 47 7.68 14.94 -1.82
N HIS A 48 7.13 16.08 -1.41
CA HIS A 48 5.95 16.14 -0.54
C HIS A 48 4.68 15.84 -1.33
N LEU A 49 3.98 14.76 -0.96
CA LEU A 49 2.69 14.40 -1.55
C LEU A 49 1.56 15.25 -0.97
N ARG A 50 0.50 15.42 -1.76
CA ARG A 50 -0.73 16.10 -1.34
C ARG A 50 -1.81 15.08 -1.03
N LEU A 51 -2.56 15.32 0.04
CA LEU A 51 -3.81 14.60 0.32
C LEU A 51 -4.91 15.14 -0.58
N LEU A 52 -5.76 14.26 -1.07
CA LEU A 52 -6.88 14.55 -1.96
C LEU A 52 -8.19 14.13 -1.29
N ASP A 53 -9.27 14.85 -1.58
CA ASP A 53 -10.65 14.45 -1.21
C ASP A 53 -11.28 13.49 -2.24
N ASP A 54 -10.45 12.85 -3.08
CA ASP A 54 -10.91 11.94 -4.12
C ASP A 54 -11.17 10.54 -3.51
N PRO A 55 -12.37 9.96 -3.71
CA PRO A 55 -12.75 8.70 -3.11
C PRO A 55 -12.00 7.49 -3.67
N GLU A 56 -11.40 7.62 -4.86
CA GLU A 56 -10.61 6.57 -5.50
C GLU A 56 -9.13 6.71 -5.15
N ASN A 57 -8.60 7.94 -5.06
CA ASN A 57 -7.19 8.22 -4.76
C ASN A 57 -7.04 9.31 -3.69
N HIS A 58 -6.77 8.91 -2.45
CA HIS A 58 -6.65 9.84 -1.32
C HIS A 58 -5.31 10.60 -1.27
N VAL A 59 -4.31 10.18 -2.06
CA VAL A 59 -2.97 10.78 -2.09
C VAL A 59 -2.52 10.96 -3.54
N GLU A 60 -2.09 12.18 -3.88
CA GLU A 60 -1.59 12.49 -5.21
C GLU A 60 -0.27 11.75 -5.48
N LYS A 61 -0.20 11.03 -6.61
CA LYS A 61 1.03 10.42 -7.16
C LYS A 61 1.75 9.42 -6.23
N LEU A 62 1.07 8.89 -5.22
CA LEU A 62 1.60 7.81 -4.38
C LEU A 62 1.88 6.57 -5.24
N VAL A 63 3.10 6.04 -5.12
CA VAL A 63 3.49 4.82 -5.84
C VAL A 63 2.82 3.59 -5.23
N GLU A 64 2.32 2.72 -6.11
CA GLU A 64 1.79 1.41 -5.76
C GLU A 64 2.66 0.33 -6.43
N GLU A 65 3.22 -0.59 -5.65
CA GLU A 65 3.79 -1.84 -6.17
C GLU A 65 2.67 -2.85 -6.41
N VAL A 66 2.66 -3.45 -7.60
CA VAL A 66 1.63 -4.40 -8.04
C VAL A 66 2.21 -5.82 -8.03
N HIS A 67 1.49 -6.77 -7.40
CA HIS A 67 1.82 -8.19 -7.34
C HIS A 67 0.64 -9.08 -7.73
#